data_AF-A0A7W0Y4K7-F1
#
_entry.id   AF-A0A7W0Y4K7-F1
#
_cell.length_a   1.000
_cell.length_b   1.000
_cell.length_c   1.000
_cell.angle_alpha   90.00
_cell.angle_beta   90.00
_cell.angle_gamma   90.00
#
_symmetry.space_group_name_H-M   'P 1'
#
loop_
_entity.id
_entity.type
_entity.pdbx_description
1 polymer ?
#
loop_
_entity_poly.entity_id
_entity_poly.type
_entity_poly.pdbx_seq_one_letter_code
_entity_poly.pdbx_strand_id
1 'polypeptide(L)'
;MARLSTKQHETLVAVAETTLPAGRFLPAAGEVTVDKVERFLDLLPGPLQHGLVGLLRGLDLAAWMAERRSFARVSTAGRLAILERWRLGDPMRRLMLRALVSPLKIAHFDDPALYKRLGCVYESEKARPEAKPAYMRDRVHAATGGDLAVECDVVVIGTGAGGAVVGRELAEAGLAVVFIEEGQYFDRTQFSGRGFDMQQKLYRRGGSTFSIGNVPIPIPLGMSVGGTTTVNSGTCYRTPDRVLREWQHDFGLEELGPDAMPRYFDRVEAVLGVEHARRELLGGNGRVIERGCKALGFTRHGPLRRNAPA
;
A
#
# COMPACT_ATOMS: atom_id res chain seq x y z
N MET A 1 19.64 -6.15 -23.58
CA MET A 1 18.20 -6.41 -23.41
C MET A 1 18.00 -7.91 -23.31
N ALA A 2 17.72 -8.44 -22.12
CA ALA A 2 17.42 -9.86 -21.98
C ALA A 2 15.90 -10.05 -22.09
N ARG A 3 15.37 -10.02 -23.32
CA ARG A 3 14.02 -10.53 -23.58
C ARG A 3 13.99 -12.01 -23.20
N LEU A 4 12.90 -12.46 -22.58
CA LEU A 4 12.70 -13.88 -22.33
C LEU A 4 12.79 -14.65 -23.65
N SER A 5 13.43 -15.82 -23.64
CA SER A 5 13.37 -16.71 -24.81
C SER A 5 11.96 -17.21 -25.01
N THR A 6 11.61 -17.66 -26.21
CA THR A 6 10.27 -18.20 -26.52
C THR A 6 9.83 -19.25 -25.49
N LYS A 7 10.74 -20.15 -25.09
CA LYS A 7 10.45 -21.18 -24.08
C LYS A 7 10.16 -20.59 -22.68
N GLN A 8 10.89 -19.54 -22.30
CA GLN A 8 10.71 -18.87 -21.01
C GLN A 8 9.39 -18.09 -20.98
N HIS A 9 9.07 -17.43 -22.08
CA HIS A 9 7.80 -16.74 -22.30
C HIS A 9 6.62 -17.73 -22.20
N GLU A 10 6.63 -18.82 -22.97
CA GLU A 10 5.61 -19.89 -22.90
C GLU A 10 5.44 -20.44 -21.48
N THR A 11 6.55 -20.61 -20.76
CA THR A 11 6.53 -21.07 -19.36
C THR A 11 5.84 -20.05 -18.45
N LEU A 12 6.13 -18.76 -18.62
CA LEU A 12 5.53 -17.69 -17.84
C LEU A 12 4.04 -17.53 -18.14
N VAL A 13 3.62 -17.68 -19.41
CA VAL A 13 2.21 -17.72 -19.82
C VAL A 13 1.49 -18.89 -19.14
N ALA A 14 2.08 -20.09 -19.18
CA ALA A 14 1.51 -21.26 -18.51
C ALA A 14 1.37 -21.06 -17.00
N VAL A 15 2.28 -20.34 -16.35
CA VAL A 15 2.17 -19.97 -14.93
C VAL A 15 1.02 -18.98 -14.71
N ALA A 16 0.90 -17.96 -15.56
CA ALA A 16 -0.16 -16.97 -15.49
C ALA A 16 -1.54 -17.63 -15.58
N GLU A 17 -1.77 -18.45 -16.61
CA GLU A 17 -3.03 -19.18 -16.82
C GLU A 17 -3.37 -20.10 -15.64
N THR A 18 -2.37 -20.77 -15.07
CA THR A 18 -2.57 -21.73 -13.96
C THR A 18 -2.90 -21.02 -12.65
N THR A 19 -2.26 -19.88 -12.39
CA THR A 19 -2.36 -19.17 -11.10
C THR A 19 -3.48 -18.12 -11.07
N LEU A 20 -3.91 -17.67 -12.24
CA LEU A 20 -4.96 -16.68 -12.43
C LEU A 20 -5.96 -17.18 -13.49
N PRO A 21 -6.71 -18.26 -13.21
CA PRO A 21 -7.71 -18.78 -14.13
C PRO A 21 -8.90 -17.84 -14.26
N ALA A 22 -9.68 -18.00 -15.34
CA ALA A 22 -10.89 -17.21 -15.55
C ALA A 22 -11.91 -17.47 -14.42
N GLY A 23 -12.43 -16.38 -13.85
CA GLY A 23 -13.55 -16.40 -12.93
C GLY A 23 -14.86 -16.03 -13.62
N ARG A 24 -15.93 -15.90 -12.84
CA ARG A 24 -17.24 -15.47 -13.34
C ARG A 24 -17.21 -14.07 -13.98
N PHE A 25 -16.42 -13.16 -13.40
CA PHE A 25 -16.35 -11.75 -13.81
C PHE A 25 -14.99 -11.34 -14.37
N LEU A 26 -13.95 -12.10 -14.08
CA LEU A 26 -12.57 -11.79 -14.43
C LEU A 26 -12.08 -12.78 -15.50
N PRO A 27 -11.44 -12.31 -16.59
CA PRO A 27 -10.82 -13.20 -17.55
C PRO A 27 -9.60 -13.90 -16.93
N ALA A 28 -9.13 -14.98 -17.56
CA ALA A 28 -7.85 -15.58 -17.17
C ALA A 28 -6.70 -14.63 -17.48
N ALA A 29 -5.59 -14.75 -16.74
CA ALA A 29 -4.32 -14.21 -17.19
C ALA A 29 -3.76 -15.07 -18.33
N GLY A 30 -2.90 -14.47 -19.15
CA GLY A 30 -2.29 -15.11 -20.32
C GLY A 30 -1.32 -14.14 -21.00
N GLU A 31 -1.20 -14.23 -22.33
CA GLU A 31 -0.29 -13.43 -23.17
C GLU A 31 -0.24 -11.95 -22.79
N VAL A 32 -1.38 -11.26 -22.78
CA VAL A 32 -1.45 -9.82 -22.47
C VAL A 32 -0.90 -9.49 -21.08
N THR A 33 -1.07 -10.39 -20.11
CA THR A 33 -0.51 -10.22 -18.76
C THR A 33 1.00 -10.40 -18.76
N VAL A 34 1.50 -11.40 -19.49
CA VAL A 34 2.95 -11.68 -19.60
C VAL A 34 3.67 -10.57 -20.34
N ASP A 35 3.09 -10.04 -21.42
CA ASP A 35 3.63 -8.89 -22.16
C ASP A 35 3.83 -7.67 -21.26
N LYS A 36 2.87 -7.40 -20.36
CA LYS A 36 2.99 -6.32 -19.37
C LYS A 36 4.15 -6.59 -18.40
N VAL A 37 4.32 -7.83 -17.94
CA VAL A 37 5.44 -8.21 -17.05
C VAL A 37 6.76 -8.05 -17.78
N GLU A 38 6.90 -8.54 -19.01
CA GLU A 38 8.14 -8.42 -19.78
C GLU A 38 8.54 -6.97 -20.06
N ARG A 39 7.58 -6.09 -20.38
CA ARG A 39 7.85 -4.65 -20.47
C ARG A 39 8.38 -4.05 -19.18
N PHE A 40 7.96 -4.58 -18.02
CA PHE A 40 8.48 -4.14 -16.72
C PHE A 40 9.86 -4.74 -16.41
N LEU A 41 10.17 -5.94 -16.90
CA LEU A 41 11.50 -6.56 -16.73
C LEU A 41 12.60 -5.71 -17.36
N ASP A 42 12.32 -5.05 -18.49
CA ASP A 42 13.27 -4.14 -19.14
C ASP A 42 13.67 -2.95 -18.24
N LEU A 43 12.87 -2.61 -17.24
CA LEU A 43 13.13 -1.55 -16.26
C LEU A 43 13.89 -2.03 -15.02
N LEU A 44 14.02 -3.35 -14.82
CA LEU A 44 14.69 -3.91 -13.65
C LEU A 44 16.22 -3.97 -13.82
N PRO A 45 16.99 -3.84 -12.73
CA PRO A 45 18.42 -4.14 -12.73
C PRO A 45 18.71 -5.57 -13.25
N GLY A 46 19.78 -5.72 -14.02
CA GLY A 46 20.19 -7.00 -14.63
C GLY A 46 20.19 -8.23 -13.70
N PRO A 47 20.64 -8.15 -12.43
CA PRO A 47 20.57 -9.26 -11.50
C PRO A 47 19.14 -9.80 -11.26
N LEU A 48 18.13 -8.93 -11.21
CA LEU A 48 16.74 -9.34 -11.03
C LEU A 48 16.19 -10.00 -12.30
N GLN A 49 16.55 -9.50 -13.48
CA GLN A 49 16.19 -10.13 -14.75
C GLN A 49 16.75 -11.56 -14.84
N HIS A 50 18.03 -11.73 -14.53
CA HIS A 50 18.68 -13.05 -14.48
C HIS A 50 18.07 -13.96 -13.40
N GLY A 51 17.68 -13.39 -12.25
CA GLY A 51 16.96 -14.09 -11.20
C GLY A 51 15.66 -14.72 -11.71
N LEU A 52 14.80 -13.95 -12.38
CA LEU A 52 13.55 -14.48 -12.95
C LEU A 52 13.82 -15.56 -14.00
N VAL A 53 14.79 -15.35 -14.88
CA VAL A 53 15.21 -16.36 -15.86
C VAL A 53 15.63 -17.67 -15.18
N GLY A 54 16.38 -17.58 -14.08
CA GLY A 54 16.75 -18.71 -13.25
C GLY A 54 15.53 -19.42 -12.63
N LEU A 55 14.57 -18.66 -12.11
CA LEU A 55 13.31 -19.19 -11.56
C LEU A 55 12.52 -19.98 -12.61
N LEU A 56 12.37 -19.41 -13.81
CA LEU A 56 11.66 -20.07 -14.92
C LEU A 56 12.34 -21.37 -15.33
N ARG A 57 13.68 -21.37 -15.44
CA ARG A 57 14.44 -22.60 -15.73
C ARG A 57 14.30 -23.65 -14.62
N GLY A 58 14.33 -23.23 -13.36
CA GLY A 58 14.14 -24.14 -12.22
C GLY A 58 12.75 -24.76 -12.18
N LEU A 59 11.71 -23.97 -12.51
CA LEU A 59 10.33 -24.47 -12.62
C LEU A 59 10.19 -25.48 -13.76
N ASP A 60 10.79 -25.18 -14.91
CA ASP A 60 10.75 -26.03 -16.10
C ASP A 60 11.50 -27.36 -15.87
N LEU A 61 12.60 -27.34 -15.11
CA LEU A 61 13.31 -28.54 -14.65
C LEU A 61 12.45 -29.35 -13.65
N ALA A 62 11.78 -28.69 -12.71
CA ALA A 62 10.89 -29.36 -11.77
C ALA A 62 9.70 -30.05 -12.47
N ALA A 63 9.17 -29.44 -13.54
CA ALA A 63 8.16 -30.04 -14.39
C ALA A 63 8.70 -31.27 -15.13
N TRP A 64 9.91 -31.16 -15.70
CA TRP A 64 10.52 -32.28 -16.41
C TRP A 64 10.82 -33.47 -15.48
N MET A 65 11.28 -33.22 -14.25
CA MET A 65 11.49 -34.25 -13.23
C MET A 65 10.18 -34.95 -12.82
N ALA A 66 9.07 -34.23 -12.75
CA ALA A 66 7.79 -34.77 -12.31
C ALA A 66 6.98 -35.45 -13.43
N GLU A 67 6.98 -34.87 -14.64
CA GLU A 67 6.03 -35.21 -15.72
C GLU A 67 6.75 -35.50 -17.06
N ARG A 68 8.10 -35.45 -17.09
CA ARG A 68 8.93 -35.59 -18.30
C ARG A 68 8.55 -34.66 -19.46
N ARG A 69 7.96 -33.51 -19.12
CA ARG A 69 7.51 -32.46 -20.06
C ARG A 69 7.96 -31.09 -19.54
N SER A 70 8.12 -30.12 -20.43
CA SER A 70 8.28 -28.72 -20.02
C SER A 70 7.03 -28.25 -19.29
N PHE A 71 7.17 -27.30 -18.37
CA PHE A 71 6.05 -26.80 -17.56
C PHE A 71 4.90 -26.31 -18.44
N ALA A 72 5.20 -25.62 -19.54
CA ALA A 72 4.22 -25.16 -20.53
C ALA A 72 3.45 -26.32 -21.21
N ARG A 73 3.96 -27.54 -21.24
CA ARG A 73 3.31 -28.71 -21.86
C ARG A 73 2.68 -29.68 -20.85
N VAL A 74 2.82 -29.41 -19.55
CA VAL A 74 2.11 -30.14 -18.50
C VAL A 74 0.64 -29.73 -18.50
N SER A 75 -0.27 -30.64 -18.16
CA SER A 75 -1.70 -30.35 -18.00
C SER A 75 -1.94 -29.32 -16.88
N THR A 76 -3.06 -28.60 -16.91
CA THR A 76 -3.37 -27.59 -15.88
C THR A 76 -3.34 -28.18 -14.46
N ALA A 77 -3.86 -29.40 -14.27
CA ALA A 77 -3.82 -30.11 -12.99
C ALA A 77 -2.38 -30.41 -12.54
N GLY A 78 -1.51 -30.86 -13.47
CA GLY A 78 -0.10 -31.12 -13.16
C GLY A 78 0.69 -29.84 -12.87
N ARG A 79 0.44 -28.76 -13.62
CA ARG A 79 1.03 -27.43 -13.36
C ARG A 79 0.65 -26.95 -11.96
N LEU A 80 -0.64 -27.04 -11.59
CA LEU A 80 -1.12 -26.67 -10.27
C LEU A 80 -0.47 -27.51 -9.18
N ALA A 81 -0.36 -28.84 -9.36
CA ALA A 81 0.29 -29.71 -8.38
C ALA A 81 1.77 -29.37 -8.17
N ILE A 82 2.50 -28.99 -9.24
CA ILE A 82 3.90 -28.53 -9.13
C ILE A 82 3.98 -27.24 -8.31
N LEU A 83 3.14 -26.24 -8.63
CA LEU A 83 3.13 -24.96 -7.92
C LEU A 83 2.69 -25.13 -6.47
N GLU A 84 1.75 -26.04 -6.19
CA GLU A 84 1.29 -26.34 -4.85
C GLU A 84 2.38 -27.00 -3.99
N ARG A 85 3.22 -27.87 -4.58
CA ARG A 85 4.43 -28.39 -3.91
C ARG A 85 5.42 -27.27 -3.55
N TRP A 86 5.52 -26.22 -4.36
CA TRP A 86 6.36 -25.06 -4.03
C TRP A 86 5.71 -24.20 -2.93
N ARG A 87 4.39 -24.05 -2.95
CA ARG A 87 3.60 -23.32 -1.94
C ARG A 87 3.67 -23.97 -0.56
N LEU A 88 3.66 -25.30 -0.51
CA LEU A 88 3.73 -26.10 0.72
C LEU A 88 5.18 -26.44 1.13
N GLY A 89 6.17 -26.03 0.33
CA GLY A 89 7.58 -26.31 0.57
C GLY A 89 8.23 -25.41 1.61
N ASP A 90 9.56 -25.47 1.64
CA ASP A 90 10.42 -24.65 2.51
C ASP A 90 10.28 -23.13 2.22
N PRO A 91 10.78 -22.24 3.10
CA PRO A 91 10.72 -20.79 2.89
C PRO A 91 11.26 -20.31 1.53
N MET A 92 12.30 -20.94 0.99
CA MET A 92 12.90 -20.56 -0.29
C MET A 92 11.95 -20.85 -1.44
N ARG A 93 11.37 -22.06 -1.52
CA ARG A 93 10.38 -22.41 -2.56
C ARG A 93 9.15 -21.50 -2.51
N ARG A 94 8.68 -21.17 -1.31
CA ARG A 94 7.57 -20.23 -1.12
C ARG A 94 7.93 -18.82 -1.61
N LEU A 95 9.15 -18.36 -1.35
CA LEU A 95 9.64 -17.08 -1.85
C LEU A 95 9.77 -17.09 -3.37
N MET A 96 10.32 -18.15 -3.98
CA MET A 96 10.44 -18.31 -5.42
C MET A 96 9.07 -18.27 -6.12
N LEU A 97 8.07 -18.98 -5.56
CA LEU A 97 6.70 -18.95 -6.07
C LEU A 97 6.09 -17.55 -5.98
N ARG A 98 6.28 -16.85 -4.85
CA ARG A 98 5.83 -15.46 -4.71
C ARG A 98 6.50 -14.53 -5.70
N ALA A 99 7.81 -14.64 -5.89
CA ALA A 99 8.58 -13.84 -6.85
C ALA A 99 8.09 -14.05 -8.30
N LEU A 100 7.66 -15.27 -8.63
CA LEU A 100 7.10 -15.59 -9.94
C LEU A 100 5.67 -15.06 -10.13
N VAL A 101 4.81 -15.21 -9.13
CA VAL A 101 3.36 -14.93 -9.27
C VAL A 101 2.99 -13.48 -8.98
N SER A 102 3.74 -12.77 -8.12
CA SER A 102 3.39 -11.40 -7.72
C SER A 102 3.42 -10.41 -8.88
N PRO A 103 4.43 -10.40 -9.78
CA PRO A 103 4.43 -9.54 -10.96
C PRO A 103 3.24 -9.83 -11.89
N LEU A 104 2.88 -11.11 -12.07
CA LEU A 104 1.73 -11.51 -12.89
C LEU A 104 0.42 -10.97 -12.29
N LYS A 105 0.25 -11.07 -10.97
CA LYS A 105 -0.92 -10.50 -10.28
C LYS A 105 -1.02 -9.00 -10.46
N ILE A 106 0.09 -8.28 -10.25
CA ILE A 106 0.12 -6.82 -10.41
C ILE A 106 -0.24 -6.45 -11.85
N ALA A 107 0.42 -7.05 -12.83
CA ALA A 107 0.18 -6.78 -14.25
C ALA A 107 -1.24 -7.14 -14.72
N HIS A 108 -1.81 -8.21 -14.16
CA HIS A 108 -3.16 -8.64 -14.48
C HIS A 108 -4.19 -7.66 -13.92
N PHE A 109 -4.06 -7.29 -12.64
CA PHE A 109 -5.06 -6.46 -11.96
C PHE A 109 -4.88 -4.95 -12.18
N ASP A 110 -3.68 -4.46 -12.52
CA ASP A 110 -3.47 -3.07 -12.96
C ASP A 110 -3.89 -2.93 -14.44
N ASP A 111 -5.21 -3.03 -14.68
CA ASP A 111 -5.81 -2.96 -16.01
C ASP A 111 -7.10 -2.14 -16.01
N PRO A 112 -7.15 -0.99 -16.74
CA PRO A 112 -8.35 -0.18 -16.86
C PRO A 112 -9.58 -0.96 -17.36
N ALA A 113 -9.38 -1.94 -18.24
CA ALA A 113 -10.47 -2.73 -18.81
C ALA A 113 -11.15 -3.62 -17.75
N LEU A 114 -10.38 -4.15 -16.80
CA LEU A 114 -10.92 -4.93 -15.68
C LEU A 114 -11.74 -4.05 -14.74
N TYR A 115 -11.23 -2.88 -14.39
CA TYR A 115 -11.95 -1.92 -13.56
C TYR A 115 -13.26 -1.48 -14.21
N LYS A 116 -13.23 -1.16 -15.51
CA LYS A 116 -14.44 -0.84 -16.29
C LYS A 116 -15.46 -1.97 -16.25
N ARG A 117 -15.03 -3.23 -16.40
CA ARG A 117 -15.90 -4.41 -16.35
C ARG A 117 -16.53 -4.62 -14.97
N LEU A 118 -15.81 -4.29 -13.90
CA LEU A 118 -16.30 -4.37 -12.53
C LEU A 118 -17.13 -3.15 -12.10
N GLY A 119 -17.20 -2.09 -12.92
CA GLY A 119 -17.80 -0.82 -12.53
C GLY A 119 -17.00 -0.07 -11.46
N CYS A 120 -15.69 -0.34 -11.38
CA CYS A 120 -14.78 0.30 -10.44
C CYS A 120 -14.05 1.48 -11.09
N VAL A 121 -13.68 2.46 -10.26
CA VAL A 121 -12.84 3.60 -10.67
C VAL A 121 -11.38 3.16 -10.73
N TYR A 122 -10.75 3.27 -11.90
CA TYR A 122 -9.34 2.94 -12.11
C TYR A 122 -8.41 4.13 -11.80
N GLU A 123 -8.78 5.30 -12.33
CA GLU A 123 -8.10 6.57 -12.12
C GLU A 123 -9.09 7.55 -11.51
N SER A 124 -8.66 8.27 -10.47
CA SER A 124 -9.49 9.33 -9.89
C SER A 124 -9.57 10.51 -10.85
N GLU A 125 -10.69 11.23 -10.82
CA GLU A 125 -10.79 12.50 -11.53
C GLU A 125 -9.68 13.44 -11.06
N LYS A 126 -8.94 14.01 -12.01
CA LYS A 126 -7.87 14.95 -11.68
C LYS A 126 -8.49 16.16 -10.99
N ALA A 127 -7.99 16.46 -9.79
CA ALA A 127 -8.36 17.68 -9.11
C ALA A 127 -8.03 18.89 -9.99
N ARG A 128 -8.87 19.92 -9.93
CA ARG A 128 -8.57 21.19 -10.59
C ARG A 128 -7.34 21.81 -9.92
N PRO A 129 -6.42 22.41 -10.70
CA PRO A 129 -5.32 23.17 -10.12
C PRO A 129 -5.89 24.30 -9.26
N GLU A 130 -5.60 24.27 -7.97
CA GLU A 130 -5.89 25.38 -7.07
C GLU A 130 -4.70 26.33 -7.08
N ALA A 131 -4.94 27.62 -7.37
CA ALA A 131 -3.91 28.63 -7.34
C ALA A 131 -3.42 28.82 -5.90
N LYS A 132 -2.24 28.28 -5.59
CA LYS A 132 -1.65 28.43 -4.26
C LYS A 132 -1.12 29.85 -4.07
N PRO A 133 -1.39 30.49 -2.91
CA PRO A 133 -0.77 31.76 -2.57
C PRO A 133 0.76 31.68 -2.70
N ALA A 134 1.39 32.79 -3.10
CA ALA A 134 2.85 32.84 -3.31
C ALA A 134 3.62 32.36 -2.08
N TYR A 135 3.21 32.80 -0.88
CA TYR A 135 3.84 32.41 0.39
C TYR A 135 3.87 30.90 0.64
N MET A 136 2.97 30.11 0.05
CA MET A 136 2.97 28.65 0.20
C MET A 136 3.96 27.99 -0.76
N ARG A 137 4.16 28.58 -1.95
CA ARG A 137 5.16 28.13 -2.93
C ARG A 137 6.56 28.49 -2.49
N ASP A 138 6.72 29.66 -1.88
CA ASP A 138 8.01 30.20 -1.46
C ASP A 138 8.53 29.55 -0.16
N ARG A 139 7.75 28.68 0.49
CA ARG A 139 8.10 28.01 1.77
C ARG A 139 8.33 26.51 1.66
N VAL A 140 8.15 25.93 0.46
CA VAL A 140 8.42 24.51 0.21
C VAL A 140 9.62 24.42 -0.73
N HIS A 141 10.77 24.09 -0.16
CA HIS A 141 12.01 23.96 -0.92
C HIS A 141 12.37 22.48 -1.06
N ALA A 142 12.62 22.05 -2.30
CA ALA A 142 13.31 20.78 -2.51
C ALA A 142 14.74 20.91 -1.98
N ALA A 143 15.27 19.86 -1.35
CA ALA A 143 16.68 19.83 -0.97
C ALA A 143 17.53 19.75 -2.25
N THR A 144 18.06 20.88 -2.73
CA THR A 144 18.82 20.96 -3.99
C THR A 144 20.32 20.69 -3.84
N GLY A 145 20.74 19.99 -2.79
CA GLY A 145 22.13 19.56 -2.57
C GLY A 145 23.13 20.67 -2.23
N GLY A 146 22.69 21.92 -2.10
CA GLY A 146 23.48 23.03 -1.58
C GLY A 146 23.18 23.31 -0.11
N ASP A 147 24.08 24.01 0.56
CA ASP A 147 23.90 24.44 1.94
C ASP A 147 22.83 25.53 2.01
N LEU A 148 21.83 25.32 2.87
CA LEU A 148 20.79 26.30 3.17
C LEU A 148 20.87 26.64 4.66
N ALA A 149 21.16 27.90 4.97
CA ALA A 149 21.10 28.42 6.33
C ALA A 149 19.75 29.09 6.56
N VAL A 150 18.98 28.59 7.53
CA VAL A 150 17.69 29.16 7.94
C VAL A 150 17.73 29.41 9.44
N GLU A 151 17.48 30.65 9.85
CA GLU A 151 17.29 31.02 11.25
C GLU A 151 15.85 30.67 11.67
N CYS A 152 15.71 29.94 12.77
CA CYS A 152 14.41 29.52 13.30
C CYS A 152 14.52 29.24 14.81
N ASP A 153 13.37 29.26 15.48
CA ASP A 153 13.28 28.91 16.90
C ASP A 153 13.22 27.40 17.10
N VAL A 154 12.54 26.69 16.19
CA VAL A 154 12.30 25.23 16.30
C VAL A 154 12.44 24.54 14.95
N VAL A 155 13.12 23.40 14.96
CA VAL A 155 13.16 22.44 13.84
C VAL A 155 12.33 21.21 14.17
N VAL A 156 11.36 20.89 13.32
CA VAL A 156 10.55 19.68 13.39
C VAL A 156 10.98 18.71 12.28
N ILE A 157 11.51 17.55 12.68
CA ILE A 157 11.94 16.50 11.75
C ILE A 157 10.80 15.49 11.58
N GLY A 158 10.27 15.41 10.37
CA GLY A 158 9.12 14.60 9.98
C GLY A 158 7.81 15.37 10.06
N THR A 159 7.04 15.31 8.97
CA THR A 159 5.74 16.01 8.82
C THR A 159 4.55 15.08 8.99
N GLY A 160 4.74 13.95 9.68
CA GLY A 160 3.69 12.99 9.99
C GLY A 160 2.67 13.50 11.01
N ALA A 161 1.79 12.59 11.48
CA ALA A 161 0.71 12.93 12.41
C ALA A 161 1.17 13.67 13.69
N GLY A 162 2.33 13.30 14.24
CA GLY A 162 2.90 14.00 15.41
C GLY A 162 3.55 15.33 15.04
N GLY A 163 4.50 15.31 14.09
CA GLY A 163 5.27 16.50 13.72
C GLY A 163 4.41 17.63 13.17
N ALA A 164 3.42 17.32 12.33
CA ALA A 164 2.51 18.33 11.80
C ALA A 164 1.70 19.04 12.90
N VAL A 165 1.27 18.31 13.94
CA VAL A 165 0.55 18.89 15.08
C VAL A 165 1.48 19.75 15.93
N VAL A 166 2.64 19.21 16.33
CA VAL A 166 3.62 19.95 17.15
C VAL A 166 4.04 21.24 16.47
N GLY A 167 4.45 21.17 15.20
CA GLY A 167 4.91 22.36 14.49
C GLY A 167 3.79 23.39 14.24
N ARG A 168 2.54 22.94 14.08
CA ARG A 168 1.39 23.85 14.02
C ARG A 168 1.17 24.58 15.34
N GLU A 169 1.12 23.86 16.47
CA GLU A 169 0.88 24.49 17.78
C GLU A 169 1.98 25.49 18.14
N LEU A 170 3.25 25.15 17.84
CA LEU A 170 4.39 26.05 18.07
C LEU A 170 4.36 27.28 17.16
N ALA A 171 3.99 27.12 15.88
CA ALA A 171 3.83 28.25 14.97
C ALA A 171 2.65 29.15 15.36
N GLU A 172 1.53 28.58 15.82
CA GLU A 172 0.39 29.33 16.36
C GLU A 172 0.76 30.10 17.65
N ALA A 173 1.74 29.62 18.41
CA ALA A 173 2.34 30.31 19.55
C ALA A 173 3.33 31.43 19.16
N GLY A 174 3.56 31.65 17.87
CA GLY A 174 4.41 32.74 17.35
C GLY A 174 5.88 32.38 17.11
N LEU A 175 6.25 31.10 17.24
CA LEU A 175 7.61 30.63 16.97
C LEU A 175 7.88 30.46 15.47
N ALA A 176 9.10 30.77 15.03
CA ALA A 176 9.61 30.45 13.72
C ALA A 176 9.93 28.95 13.65
N VAL A 177 9.08 28.18 12.95
CA VAL A 177 9.21 26.72 12.84
C VAL A 177 9.64 26.30 11.44
N VAL A 178 10.69 25.47 11.36
CA VAL A 178 11.14 24.81 10.13
C VAL A 178 10.78 23.33 10.17
N PHE A 179 10.16 22.83 9.10
CA PHE A 179 9.91 21.40 8.92
C PHE A 179 10.93 20.78 7.98
N ILE A 180 11.44 19.60 8.34
CA ILE A 180 12.31 18.78 7.48
C ILE A 180 11.60 17.45 7.22
N GLU A 181 11.45 17.07 5.96
CA GLU A 181 10.79 15.84 5.53
C GLU A 181 11.63 15.12 4.49
N GLU A 182 11.71 13.79 4.59
CA GLU A 182 12.43 12.95 3.60
C GLU A 182 11.62 12.84 2.30
N GLY A 183 10.29 12.79 2.41
CA GLY A 183 9.38 12.71 1.29
C GLY A 183 9.08 14.02 0.58
N GLN A 184 8.46 13.91 -0.61
CA GLN A 184 8.02 15.07 -1.39
C GLN A 184 6.66 15.58 -0.93
N TYR A 185 6.39 16.86 -1.20
CA TYR A 185 5.05 17.41 -1.11
C TYR A 185 4.27 17.10 -2.38
N PHE A 186 3.12 16.43 -2.23
CA PHE A 186 2.21 16.12 -3.33
C PHE A 186 0.92 16.90 -3.16
N ASP A 187 0.51 17.62 -4.20
CA ASP A 187 -0.79 18.27 -4.24
C ASP A 187 -1.87 17.36 -4.84
N ARG A 188 -3.14 17.77 -4.71
CA ARG A 188 -4.32 17.00 -5.14
C ARG A 188 -4.27 16.60 -6.62
N THR A 189 -3.60 17.36 -7.49
CA THR A 189 -3.49 17.06 -8.93
C THR A 189 -2.53 15.92 -9.23
N GLN A 190 -1.64 15.61 -8.27
CA GLN A 190 -0.62 14.55 -8.38
C GLN A 190 -1.13 13.19 -7.87
N PHE A 191 -2.30 13.14 -7.24
CA PHE A 191 -2.96 11.89 -6.85
C PHE A 191 -3.77 11.33 -8.03
N SER A 192 -3.28 10.24 -8.64
CA SER A 192 -3.92 9.62 -9.80
C SER A 192 -5.00 8.60 -9.45
N GLY A 193 -5.10 8.20 -8.18
CA GLY A 193 -6.00 7.12 -7.72
C GLY A 193 -5.53 5.72 -8.11
N ARG A 194 -4.53 5.59 -8.99
CA ARG A 194 -3.94 4.30 -9.36
C ARG A 194 -3.13 3.75 -8.21
N GLY A 195 -3.61 2.67 -7.60
CA GLY A 195 -3.02 2.10 -6.40
C GLY A 195 -1.52 1.81 -6.53
N PHE A 196 -1.08 1.20 -7.65
CA PHE A 196 0.33 0.86 -7.84
C PHE A 196 1.24 2.08 -8.02
N ASP A 197 0.82 3.05 -8.84
CA ASP A 197 1.55 4.32 -9.05
C ASP A 197 1.66 5.12 -7.75
N MET A 198 0.55 5.25 -7.02
CA MET A 198 0.53 5.93 -5.71
C MET A 198 1.36 5.18 -4.67
N GLN A 199 1.38 3.85 -4.69
CA GLN A 199 2.22 3.06 -3.80
C GLN A 199 3.71 3.34 -4.03
N GLN A 200 4.16 3.38 -5.29
CA GLN A 200 5.56 3.68 -5.62
C GLN A 200 5.96 5.10 -5.23
N LYS A 201 5.05 6.07 -5.34
CA LYS A 201 5.32 7.47 -5.00
C LYS A 201 5.28 7.75 -3.49
N LEU A 202 4.30 7.20 -2.79
CA LEU A 202 3.97 7.62 -1.41
C LEU A 202 4.57 6.71 -0.34
N TYR A 203 4.93 5.47 -0.65
CA TYR A 203 5.49 4.55 0.35
C TYR A 203 7.01 4.53 0.27
N ARG A 204 7.66 4.50 1.43
CA ARG A 204 9.09 4.27 1.54
C ARG A 204 9.47 2.96 0.83
N ARG A 205 10.41 3.04 -0.11
CA ARG A 205 10.85 1.91 -0.96
C ARG A 205 9.69 1.21 -1.69
N GLY A 206 8.66 1.97 -2.10
CA GLY A 206 7.46 1.42 -2.76
C GLY A 206 6.68 0.41 -1.92
N GLY A 207 6.80 0.48 -0.58
CA GLY A 207 6.16 -0.45 0.34
C GLY A 207 6.97 -1.73 0.63
N SER A 208 8.22 -1.79 0.17
CA SER A 208 9.11 -2.96 0.36
C SER A 208 9.90 -2.91 1.67
N THR A 209 9.35 -2.28 2.70
CA THR A 209 9.95 -2.26 4.04
C THR A 209 9.37 -3.41 4.85
N PHE A 210 10.24 -4.22 5.45
CA PHE A 210 9.85 -5.41 6.22
C PHE A 210 10.62 -5.47 7.54
N SER A 211 10.02 -6.09 8.55
CA SER A 211 10.71 -6.46 9.78
C SER A 211 11.80 -7.50 9.54
N ILE A 212 12.82 -7.50 10.40
CA ILE A 212 13.82 -8.56 10.46
C ILE A 212 13.37 -9.57 11.53
N GLY A 213 13.26 -10.85 11.18
CA GLY A 213 12.82 -11.90 12.08
C GLY A 213 12.61 -13.24 11.38
N ASN A 214 12.06 -14.23 12.09
CA ASN A 214 11.73 -15.56 11.55
C ASN A 214 10.62 -15.52 10.47
N VAL A 215 9.81 -14.46 10.46
CA VAL A 215 8.78 -14.18 9.46
C VAL A 215 8.90 -12.72 9.04
N PRO A 216 9.02 -12.41 7.72
CA PRO A 216 9.01 -11.03 7.25
C PRO A 216 7.60 -10.44 7.40
N ILE A 217 7.47 -9.39 8.20
CA ILE A 217 6.22 -8.64 8.38
C ILE A 217 6.34 -7.33 7.59
N PRO A 218 5.42 -7.03 6.64
CA PRO A 218 5.41 -5.75 5.94
C PRO A 218 5.21 -4.58 6.92
N ILE A 219 6.01 -3.53 6.78
CA ILE A 219 5.90 -2.29 7.56
C ILE A 219 5.60 -1.14 6.57
N PRO A 220 4.33 -0.83 6.30
CA PRO A 220 3.97 0.27 5.41
C PRO A 220 4.33 1.62 6.06
N LEU A 221 5.21 2.37 5.42
CA LEU A 221 5.65 3.69 5.87
C LEU A 221 5.41 4.72 4.76
N GLY A 222 4.66 5.78 5.06
CA GLY A 222 4.53 6.92 4.15
C GLY A 222 5.82 7.73 4.08
N MET A 223 6.17 8.22 2.90
CA MET A 223 7.35 9.03 2.60
C MET A 223 6.90 10.20 1.72
N SER A 224 6.14 11.10 2.32
CA SER A 224 5.62 12.33 1.71
C SER A 224 5.42 13.37 2.81
N VAL A 225 5.22 14.64 2.44
CA VAL A 225 4.67 15.61 3.40
C VAL A 225 3.32 15.11 3.91
N GLY A 226 3.19 14.94 5.24
CA GLY A 226 2.08 14.25 5.90
C GLY A 226 2.42 12.83 6.40
N GLY A 227 3.55 12.27 5.99
CA GLY A 227 4.01 10.93 6.36
C GLY A 227 2.96 9.85 6.10
N THR A 228 2.83 8.88 7.01
CA THR A 228 1.85 7.78 6.90
C THR A 228 0.39 8.24 6.90
N THR A 229 0.09 9.51 7.21
CA THR A 229 -1.28 10.03 7.13
C THR A 229 -1.80 10.13 5.69
N THR A 230 -0.91 10.22 4.69
CA THR A 230 -1.27 10.28 3.27
C THR A 230 -1.63 8.93 2.65
N VAL A 231 -1.29 7.83 3.32
CA VAL A 231 -1.44 6.45 2.80
C VAL A 231 -2.32 5.56 3.68
N ASN A 232 -2.93 6.10 4.73
CA ASN A 232 -3.78 5.35 5.65
C ASN A 232 -5.25 5.33 5.16
N SER A 233 -6.11 4.56 5.84
CA SER A 233 -7.54 4.46 5.51
C SER A 233 -8.40 5.61 6.07
N GLY A 234 -7.77 6.59 6.73
CA GLY A 234 -8.44 7.73 7.37
C GLY A 234 -9.31 7.35 8.56
N THR A 235 -9.09 6.20 9.20
CA THR A 235 -9.89 5.76 10.36
C THR A 235 -9.41 6.44 11.64
N CYS A 236 -10.34 6.94 12.44
CA CYS A 236 -10.04 7.70 13.66
C CYS A 236 -10.67 7.01 14.88
N TYR A 237 -9.83 6.45 15.74
CA TYR A 237 -10.26 5.88 17.02
C TYR A 237 -9.68 6.69 18.18
N ARG A 238 -10.51 6.97 19.18
CA ARG A 238 -10.02 7.41 20.48
C ARG A 238 -9.37 6.23 21.20
N THR A 239 -8.30 6.51 21.93
CA THR A 239 -7.69 5.53 22.83
C THR A 239 -8.72 5.15 23.89
N PRO A 240 -9.02 3.85 24.09
CA PRO A 240 -9.98 3.43 25.10
C PRO A 240 -9.52 3.79 26.52
N ASP A 241 -10.45 4.16 27.42
CA ASP A 241 -10.11 4.56 28.79
C ASP A 241 -9.32 3.49 29.56
N ARG A 242 -9.52 2.20 29.25
CA ARG A 242 -8.71 1.11 29.82
C ARG A 242 -7.22 1.35 29.58
N VAL A 243 -6.86 1.70 28.35
CA VAL A 243 -5.47 1.93 27.94
C VAL A 243 -4.94 3.23 28.57
N LEU A 244 -5.76 4.29 28.63
CA LEU A 244 -5.37 5.55 29.28
C LEU A 244 -5.13 5.37 30.78
N ARG A 245 -5.97 4.56 31.45
CA ARG A 245 -5.78 4.21 32.87
C ARG A 245 -4.52 3.36 33.09
N GLU A 246 -4.24 2.41 32.20
CA GLU A 246 -2.98 1.65 32.22
C GLU A 246 -1.78 2.60 32.10
N TRP A 247 -1.84 3.59 31.20
CA TRP A 247 -0.76 4.58 31.07
C TRP A 247 -0.55 5.44 32.31
N GLN A 248 -1.65 5.89 32.92
CA GLN A 248 -1.61 6.68 34.12
C GLN A 248 -1.08 5.88 35.32
N HIS A 249 -1.59 4.67 35.55
CA HIS A 249 -1.25 3.86 36.72
C HIS A 249 0.13 3.20 36.61
N ASP A 250 0.42 2.58 35.47
CA ASP A 250 1.62 1.74 35.32
C ASP A 250 2.86 2.55 34.94
N PHE A 251 2.68 3.72 34.29
CA PHE A 251 3.77 4.56 33.81
C PHE A 251 3.77 5.98 34.38
N GLY A 252 2.82 6.33 35.25
CA GLY A 252 2.74 7.66 35.88
C GLY A 252 2.39 8.79 34.91
N LEU A 253 1.79 8.49 33.77
CA LEU A 253 1.48 9.48 32.72
C LEU A 253 0.15 10.19 32.99
N GLU A 254 0.09 10.96 34.09
CA GLU A 254 -1.14 11.62 34.57
C GLU A 254 -1.80 12.54 33.53
N GLU A 255 -0.98 13.25 32.73
CA GLU A 255 -1.46 14.14 31.67
C GLU A 255 -2.10 13.40 30.49
N LEU A 256 -1.86 12.08 30.38
CA LEU A 256 -2.42 11.21 29.35
C LEU A 256 -3.56 10.32 29.90
N GLY A 257 -4.10 10.65 31.08
CA GLY A 257 -5.22 9.95 31.69
C GLY A 257 -6.58 10.19 31.01
N PRO A 258 -7.60 9.40 31.38
CA PRO A 258 -8.95 9.48 30.79
C PRO A 258 -9.63 10.84 31.01
N ASP A 259 -9.26 11.58 32.05
CA ASP A 259 -9.84 12.90 32.35
C ASP A 259 -9.15 14.02 31.56
N ALA A 260 -7.87 13.86 31.22
CA ALA A 260 -7.07 14.88 30.56
C ALA A 260 -7.14 14.80 29.02
N MET A 261 -7.21 13.59 28.46
CA MET A 261 -7.18 13.35 27.01
C MET A 261 -8.39 13.84 26.19
N PRO A 262 -9.65 13.88 26.72
CA PRO A 262 -10.82 14.25 25.93
C PRO A 262 -10.68 15.59 25.20
N ARG A 263 -10.15 16.63 25.86
CA ARG A 263 -9.96 17.96 25.26
C ARG A 263 -9.05 17.94 24.03
N TYR A 264 -8.01 17.09 24.04
CA TYR A 264 -7.08 16.96 22.91
C TYR A 264 -7.73 16.17 21.77
N PHE A 265 -8.48 15.11 22.09
CA PHE A 265 -9.24 14.36 21.10
C PHE A 265 -10.30 15.25 20.43
N ASP A 266 -11.08 16.01 21.20
CA ASP A 266 -12.11 16.90 20.66
C ASP A 266 -11.50 17.96 19.72
N ARG A 267 -10.39 18.58 20.12
CA ARG A 267 -9.70 19.60 19.30
C ARG A 267 -9.16 19.01 17.99
N VAL A 268 -8.44 17.90 18.04
CA VAL A 268 -7.85 17.31 16.82
C VAL A 268 -8.93 16.73 15.90
N GLU A 269 -9.99 16.16 16.44
CA GLU A 269 -11.12 15.65 15.65
C GLU A 269 -11.88 16.77 14.95
N ALA A 270 -12.06 17.92 15.59
CA ALA A 270 -12.65 19.10 14.98
C ALA A 270 -11.77 19.64 13.83
N VAL A 271 -10.45 19.73 14.05
CA VAL A 271 -9.49 20.16 13.01
C VAL A 271 -9.50 19.23 11.80
N LEU A 272 -9.58 17.91 12.05
CA LEU A 272 -9.55 16.88 11.00
C LEU A 272 -10.93 16.60 10.38
N GLY A 273 -12.01 17.21 10.88
CA GLY A 273 -13.37 16.97 10.39
C GLY A 273 -13.82 15.51 10.58
N VAL A 274 -13.55 14.92 11.76
CA VAL A 274 -13.81 13.50 12.01
C VAL A 274 -15.29 13.22 12.24
N GLU A 275 -15.90 12.51 11.29
CA GLU A 275 -17.30 12.09 11.36
C GLU A 275 -17.47 10.60 11.07
N HIS A 276 -18.65 10.04 11.33
CA HIS A 276 -18.96 8.67 10.90
C HIS A 276 -19.05 8.60 9.38
N ALA A 277 -18.39 7.61 8.78
CA ALA A 277 -18.51 7.36 7.35
C ALA A 277 -19.98 7.13 6.96
N ARG A 278 -20.40 7.73 5.84
CA ARG A 278 -21.76 7.55 5.32
C ARG A 278 -21.99 6.09 4.95
N ARG A 279 -23.15 5.54 5.31
CA ARG A 279 -23.47 4.11 5.14
C ARG A 279 -23.43 3.68 3.68
N GLU A 280 -23.77 4.59 2.78
CA GLU A 280 -23.81 4.40 1.33
C GLU A 280 -22.40 4.10 0.76
N LEU A 281 -21.36 4.61 1.42
CA LEU A 281 -19.95 4.45 1.03
C LEU A 281 -19.31 3.16 1.53
N LEU A 282 -19.97 2.42 2.44
CA LEU A 282 -19.43 1.19 3.01
C LEU A 282 -19.44 0.00 2.03
N GLY A 283 -20.03 0.16 0.86
CA GLY A 283 -20.10 -0.87 -0.17
C GLY A 283 -20.97 -2.08 0.20
N GLY A 284 -20.97 -3.08 -0.67
CA GLY A 284 -21.73 -4.32 -0.46
C GLY A 284 -21.19 -5.19 0.69
N ASN A 285 -19.88 -5.14 0.91
CA ASN A 285 -19.20 -5.82 2.02
C ASN A 285 -19.71 -5.35 3.38
N GLY A 286 -19.90 -4.04 3.59
CA GLY A 286 -20.45 -3.51 4.84
C GLY A 286 -21.82 -4.12 5.19
N ARG A 287 -22.71 -4.28 4.19
CA ARG A 287 -24.02 -4.92 4.38
C ARG A 287 -23.93 -6.41 4.71
N VAL A 288 -22.95 -7.12 4.13
CA VAL A 288 -22.74 -8.55 4.42
C VAL A 288 -22.26 -8.73 5.86
N ILE A 289 -21.30 -7.92 6.30
CA ILE A 289 -20.80 -7.93 7.68
C ILE A 289 -21.92 -7.61 8.66
N GLU A 290 -22.74 -6.58 8.38
CA GLU A 290 -23.89 -6.24 9.22
C GLU A 290 -24.89 -7.40 9.38
N ARG A 291 -25.20 -8.14 8.30
CA ARG A 291 -26.07 -9.33 8.42
C ARG A 291 -25.45 -10.41 9.32
N GLY A 292 -24.15 -10.66 9.17
CA GLY A 292 -23.42 -11.60 10.01
C GLY A 292 -23.45 -11.20 11.48
N CYS A 293 -23.17 -9.93 11.78
CA CYS A 293 -23.24 -9.40 13.14
C CYS A 293 -24.62 -9.59 13.77
N LYS A 294 -25.69 -9.27 13.03
CA LYS A 294 -27.08 -9.46 13.49
C LYS A 294 -27.40 -10.93 13.79
N ALA A 295 -27.01 -11.84 12.89
CA ALA A 295 -27.23 -13.27 13.07
C ALA A 295 -26.49 -13.83 14.30
N LEU A 296 -25.34 -13.26 14.65
CA LEU A 296 -24.52 -13.64 15.81
C LEU A 296 -24.90 -12.89 17.10
N GLY A 297 -25.88 -11.98 17.05
CA GLY A 297 -26.27 -11.16 18.21
C GLY A 297 -25.28 -10.05 18.57
N PHE A 298 -24.35 -9.70 17.68
CA PHE A 298 -23.47 -8.55 17.89
C PHE A 298 -24.24 -7.25 17.68
N THR A 299 -24.32 -6.42 18.71
CA THR A 299 -25.11 -5.17 18.71
C THR A 299 -24.27 -3.92 18.50
N ARG A 300 -22.94 -4.00 18.66
CA ARG A 300 -22.01 -2.87 18.51
C ARG A 300 -21.26 -2.94 17.18
N HIS A 301 -21.97 -2.77 16.07
CA HIS A 301 -21.39 -2.65 14.74
C HIS A 301 -21.91 -1.40 14.03
N GLY A 302 -21.10 -0.81 13.16
CA GLY A 302 -21.50 0.39 12.42
C GLY A 302 -20.38 0.96 11.56
N PRO A 303 -20.67 2.05 10.83
CA PRO A 303 -19.63 2.83 10.16
C PRO A 303 -18.59 3.31 11.16
N LEU A 304 -17.33 3.35 10.76
CA LEU A 304 -16.25 3.90 11.57
C LEU A 304 -16.16 5.42 11.42
N ARG A 305 -15.59 6.08 12.43
CA ARG A 305 -15.24 7.49 12.33
C ARG A 305 -14.02 7.67 11.43
N ARG A 306 -14.07 8.66 10.54
CA ARG A 306 -13.03 8.96 9.56
C ARG A 306 -12.81 10.45 9.38
N ASN A 307 -11.58 10.85 9.08
CA ASN A 307 -11.22 12.21 8.63
C ASN A 307 -11.39 12.40 7.11
N ALA A 308 -12.13 11.50 6.48
CA ALA A 308 -12.65 11.57 5.12
C ALA A 308 -14.04 10.88 5.12
N PRO A 309 -15.07 11.54 5.70
CA PRO A 309 -16.36 10.89 5.95
C PRO A 309 -17.28 10.83 4.72
N ALA A 310 -16.96 11.59 3.67
CA ALA A 310 -17.72 11.73 2.42
C ALA A 310 -17.27 10.76 1.31
#